data_AF-I8TS78-F1
#
_entry.id   AF-I8TS78-F1
#
_cell.length_a   1.000
_cell.length_b   1.000
_cell.length_c   1.000
_cell.angle_alpha   90.00
_cell.angle_beta   90.00
_cell.angle_gamma   90.00
#
_symmetry.space_group_name_H-M   'P 1'
#
loop_
_entity.id
_entity.type
_entity.pdbx_description
1 polymer ?
#
loop_
_entity_poly.entity_id
_entity_poly.type
_entity_poly.pdbx_seq_one_letter_code
_entity_poly.pdbx_strand_id
1 'polypeptide(L)'
;MLPVVNADVHGPSALPTPNSYDFFMNWRMVINGNNHVEAFREYNPSTHIHHISPAPLLMTVAQNDVLTPTNIQLHILPGGHFDGYSGPNFEANAGCQTEFLRKHLCSSEMAGYAVY
;
A
#
# COMPACT_ATOMS: atom_id res chain seq x y z
N MET A 1 -19.64 10.80 -13.97
CA MET A 1 -18.37 10.50 -13.27
C MET A 1 -18.72 9.61 -12.09
N LEU A 2 -18.14 8.42 -11.98
CA LEU A 2 -18.39 7.53 -10.85
C LEU A 2 -17.68 8.09 -9.60
N PRO A 3 -18.34 8.20 -8.44
CA PRO A 3 -17.67 8.67 -7.23
C PRO A 3 -16.69 7.61 -6.69
N VAL A 4 -15.65 8.05 -5.98
CA VAL A 4 -14.68 7.13 -5.35
C VAL A 4 -15.35 6.28 -4.26
N VAL A 5 -16.13 6.93 -3.38
CA VAL A 5 -16.94 6.31 -2.33
C VAL A 5 -18.36 6.89 -2.34
N ASN A 6 -19.34 6.15 -1.83
CA ASN A 6 -20.74 6.59 -1.74
C ASN A 6 -21.27 6.31 -0.32
N ALA A 7 -22.08 7.24 0.20
CA ALA A 7 -22.72 7.10 1.51
C ALA A 7 -23.75 5.97 1.52
N ASP A 8 -24.40 5.73 0.39
CA ASP A 8 -25.16 4.51 0.16
C ASP A 8 -24.20 3.39 -0.24
N VAL A 9 -24.09 2.36 0.61
CA VAL A 9 -23.25 1.18 0.38
C VAL A 9 -23.70 0.35 -0.83
N HIS A 10 -24.94 0.54 -1.28
CA HIS A 10 -25.47 -0.06 -2.50
C HIS A 10 -25.42 0.90 -3.71
N GLY A 11 -25.09 2.16 -3.45
CA GLY A 11 -24.92 3.16 -4.49
C GLY A 11 -23.65 2.92 -5.31
N PRO A 12 -23.65 3.29 -6.60
CA PRO A 12 -22.50 3.04 -7.47
C PRO A 12 -21.29 3.88 -7.03
N SER A 13 -20.15 3.23 -6.80
CA SER A 13 -18.86 3.87 -6.48
C SER A 13 -17.68 2.99 -6.93
N ALA A 14 -16.48 3.58 -7.02
CA ALA A 14 -15.27 2.85 -7.38
C ALA A 14 -14.84 1.87 -6.28
N LEU A 15 -15.03 2.24 -5.01
CA LEU A 15 -14.70 1.46 -3.82
C LEU A 15 -15.97 1.24 -2.97
N PRO A 16 -16.82 0.25 -3.32
CA PRO A 16 -18.12 0.05 -2.69
C PRO A 16 -18.01 -0.76 -1.39
N THR A 17 -17.19 -0.31 -0.45
CA THR A 17 -17.08 -0.93 0.87
C THR A 17 -17.29 0.10 1.99
N PRO A 18 -17.93 -0.27 3.12
CA PRO A 18 -18.10 0.62 4.26
C PRO A 18 -16.75 1.15 4.78
N ASN A 19 -15.73 0.29 4.85
CA ASN A 19 -14.39 0.67 5.31
C ASN A 19 -13.76 1.75 4.41
N SER A 20 -13.93 1.65 3.09
CA SER A 20 -13.50 2.71 2.16
C SER A 20 -14.23 4.02 2.45
N TYR A 21 -15.56 3.98 2.63
CA TYR A 21 -16.32 5.19 2.92
C TYR A 21 -15.85 5.88 4.21
N ASP A 22 -15.72 5.13 5.30
CA ASP A 22 -15.29 5.65 6.60
C ASP A 22 -13.88 6.23 6.53
N PHE A 23 -12.95 5.53 5.87
CA PHE A 23 -11.58 6.01 5.68
C PHE A 23 -11.55 7.35 4.93
N PHE A 24 -12.17 7.42 3.75
CA PHE A 24 -12.12 8.63 2.91
C PHE A 24 -12.92 9.80 3.50
N MET A 25 -13.93 9.56 4.34
CA MET A 25 -14.65 10.63 5.03
C MET A 25 -13.84 11.21 6.19
N ASN A 26 -13.06 10.38 6.89
CA ASN A 26 -12.20 10.83 7.98
C ASN A 26 -10.90 11.48 7.47
N TRP A 27 -10.43 11.11 6.27
CA TRP A 27 -9.14 11.50 5.71
C TRP A 27 -9.26 12.52 4.56
N ARG A 28 -10.12 13.55 4.70
CA ARG A 28 -10.32 14.62 3.68
C ARG A 28 -9.06 15.45 3.44
N MET A 29 -8.12 14.91 2.68
CA MET A 29 -7.12 15.68 1.93
C MET A 29 -7.58 15.76 0.49
N VAL A 30 -8.01 16.96 0.10
CA VAL A 30 -8.12 17.52 -1.25
C VAL A 30 -7.77 16.54 -2.38
N ILE A 31 -8.75 15.71 -2.78
CA ILE A 31 -8.67 14.94 -4.03
C ILE A 31 -8.99 15.89 -5.19
N ASN A 32 -7.99 16.67 -5.60
CA ASN A 32 -8.09 17.54 -6.77
C ASN A 32 -7.68 16.76 -8.03
N GLY A 33 -8.64 16.50 -8.91
CA GLY A 33 -8.38 16.18 -10.32
C GLY A 33 -8.49 14.70 -10.68
N ASN A 34 -9.44 14.41 -11.58
CA ASN A 34 -9.55 13.19 -12.39
C ASN A 34 -9.73 11.85 -11.63
N ASN A 35 -10.78 11.76 -10.81
CA ASN A 35 -11.25 10.51 -10.21
C ASN A 35 -12.03 9.62 -11.21
N HIS A 36 -11.41 9.29 -12.35
CA HIS A 36 -12.00 8.37 -13.32
C HIS A 36 -11.58 6.93 -12.99
N VAL A 37 -12.55 6.02 -12.94
CA VAL A 37 -12.35 4.58 -12.69
C VAL A 37 -11.43 3.97 -13.74
N GLU A 38 -11.44 4.55 -14.93
CA GLU A 38 -10.68 4.19 -16.10
C GLU A 38 -9.18 4.38 -15.82
N ALA A 39 -8.78 5.55 -15.29
CA ALA A 39 -7.39 5.80 -14.88
C ALA A 39 -6.93 4.85 -13.75
N PHE A 40 -7.84 4.47 -12.85
CA PHE A 40 -7.56 3.48 -11.80
C PHE A 40 -7.27 2.07 -12.37
N ARG A 41 -7.79 1.74 -13.56
CA ARG A 41 -7.60 0.43 -14.22
C ARG A 41 -6.46 0.39 -15.23
N GLU A 42 -6.00 1.56 -15.70
CA GLU A 42 -4.94 1.65 -16.71
C GLU A 42 -3.56 1.24 -16.18
N TYR A 43 -3.30 1.44 -14.88
CA TYR A 43 -2.00 1.12 -14.30
C TYR A 43 -1.94 -0.34 -13.80
N ASN A 44 -1.19 -1.19 -14.50
CA ASN A 44 -0.89 -2.56 -14.06
C ASN A 44 0.58 -2.70 -13.63
N PRO A 45 0.90 -2.50 -12.33
CA PRO A 45 2.29 -2.51 -11.83
C PRO A 45 2.97 -3.87 -12.00
N SER A 46 2.22 -4.98 -12.01
CA SER A 46 2.80 -6.33 -12.12
C SER A 46 3.60 -6.54 -13.40
N THR A 47 3.21 -5.87 -14.49
CA THR A 47 3.91 -5.93 -15.79
C THR A 47 5.33 -5.34 -15.74
N HIS A 48 5.61 -4.49 -14.76
CA HIS A 48 6.88 -3.78 -14.61
C HIS A 48 7.80 -4.42 -13.54
N ILE A 49 7.42 -5.55 -12.95
CA ILE A 49 8.16 -6.19 -11.84
C ILE A 49 9.63 -6.49 -12.20
N HIS A 50 9.91 -6.74 -13.47
CA HIS A 50 11.25 -7.01 -13.99
C HIS A 50 12.20 -5.81 -13.87
N HIS A 51 11.68 -4.57 -13.78
CA HIS A 51 12.48 -3.37 -13.52
C HIS A 51 12.96 -3.26 -12.08
N ILE A 52 12.34 -4.00 -11.14
CA ILE A 52 12.73 -3.97 -9.72
C ILE A 52 13.92 -4.90 -9.48
N SER A 53 14.00 -6.02 -10.20
CA SER A 53 15.12 -6.97 -10.08
C SER A 53 16.47 -6.32 -10.45
N PRO A 54 17.57 -6.57 -9.71
CA PRO A 54 17.71 -7.48 -8.56
C PRO A 54 17.48 -6.80 -7.20
N ALA A 55 16.92 -5.59 -7.16
CA ALA A 55 16.70 -4.88 -5.91
C ALA A 55 15.72 -5.65 -5.01
N PRO A 56 16.00 -5.77 -3.70
CA PRO A 56 15.07 -6.36 -2.75
C PRO A 56 13.71 -5.63 -2.74
N LEU A 57 12.62 -6.39 -2.70
CA LEU A 57 11.25 -5.86 -2.59
C LEU A 57 10.56 -6.45 -1.35
N LEU A 58 10.03 -5.56 -0.49
CA LEU A 58 9.10 -5.92 0.59
C LEU A 58 7.69 -5.50 0.16
N MET A 59 6.73 -6.42 0.23
CA MET A 59 5.32 -6.13 0.02
C MET A 59 4.52 -6.51 1.26
N THR A 60 3.76 -5.55 1.77
CA THR A 60 2.83 -5.71 2.89
C THR A 60 1.41 -5.87 2.36
N VAL A 61 0.66 -6.84 2.88
CA VAL A 61 -0.77 -7.01 2.60
C VAL A 61 -1.56 -7.20 3.89
N ALA A 62 -2.85 -6.86 3.87
CA ALA A 62 -3.76 -7.20 4.96
C ALA A 62 -4.48 -8.54 4.68
N GLN A 63 -4.68 -9.35 5.72
CA GLN A 63 -5.22 -10.70 5.63
C GLN A 63 -6.63 -10.74 5.02
N ASN A 64 -7.46 -9.75 5.33
CA ASN A 64 -8.84 -9.63 4.86
C ASN A 64 -8.97 -8.47 3.85
N ASP A 65 -7.93 -8.20 3.08
CA ASP A 65 -7.97 -7.22 2.00
C ASP A 65 -8.89 -7.71 0.86
N VAL A 66 -10.01 -7.03 0.67
CA VAL A 66 -10.99 -7.33 -0.39
C VAL A 66 -10.77 -6.50 -1.66
N LEU A 67 -9.82 -5.55 -1.64
CA LEU A 67 -9.48 -4.69 -2.76
C LEU A 67 -8.28 -5.23 -3.55
N THR A 68 -7.36 -5.95 -2.89
CA THR A 68 -6.15 -6.50 -3.53
C THR A 68 -5.94 -7.98 -3.16
N PRO A 69 -6.34 -8.94 -4.02
CA PRO A 69 -6.14 -10.36 -3.73
C PRO A 69 -4.66 -10.80 -3.83
N THR A 70 -4.29 -11.75 -2.98
CA THR A 70 -2.92 -12.05 -2.53
C THR A 70 -2.26 -13.22 -3.27
N ASN A 71 -1.19 -13.00 -4.07
CA ASN A 71 -0.54 -14.08 -4.86
C ASN A 71 1.01 -14.18 -4.79
N ILE A 72 1.73 -13.46 -3.90
CA ILE A 72 3.21 -13.54 -3.82
C ILE A 72 3.73 -13.65 -2.37
N GLN A 73 5.06 -13.69 -2.12
CA GLN A 73 5.65 -13.75 -0.77
C GLN A 73 5.55 -12.39 -0.05
N LEU A 74 4.98 -12.39 1.16
CA LEU A 74 4.39 -11.18 1.75
C LEU A 74 4.58 -11.09 3.26
N HIS A 75 4.74 -9.86 3.74
CA HIS A 75 4.46 -9.51 5.12
C HIS A 75 2.94 -9.34 5.26
N ILE A 76 2.28 -10.23 6.00
CA ILE A 76 0.81 -10.22 6.15
C ILE A 76 0.45 -9.62 7.51
N LEU A 77 -0.39 -8.59 7.50
CA LEU A 77 -0.97 -7.96 8.68
C LEU A 77 -2.40 -8.47 8.92
N PRO A 78 -2.85 -8.63 10.18
CA PRO A 78 -4.26 -8.89 10.45
C PRO A 78 -5.11 -7.66 10.12
N GLY A 79 -6.34 -7.86 9.66
CA GLY A 79 -7.28 -6.77 9.37
C GLY A 79 -7.64 -6.60 7.89
N GLY A 80 -8.37 -5.54 7.59
CA GLY A 80 -8.77 -5.13 6.24
C GLY A 80 -7.81 -4.13 5.60
N HIS A 81 -8.14 -3.69 4.38
CA HIS A 81 -7.29 -2.88 3.51
C HIS A 81 -6.63 -1.66 4.19
N PHE A 82 -7.36 -0.96 5.08
CA PHE A 82 -6.87 0.26 5.73
C PHE A 82 -6.28 0.04 7.13
N ASP A 83 -6.35 -1.18 7.68
CA ASP A 83 -5.98 -1.43 9.07
C ASP A 83 -4.46 -1.34 9.31
N GLY A 84 -3.65 -1.36 8.25
CA GLY A 84 -2.20 -1.13 8.32
C GLY A 84 -1.79 0.32 8.60
N TYR A 85 -2.73 1.28 8.56
CA TYR A 85 -2.45 2.72 8.72
C TYR A 85 -2.68 3.25 10.13
N SER A 86 -3.11 2.42 11.09
CA SER A 86 -3.36 2.87 12.47
C SER A 86 -3.14 1.78 13.51
N GLY A 87 -3.08 2.19 14.79
CA GLY A 87 -3.05 1.29 15.92
C GLY A 87 -1.84 0.34 15.94
N PRO A 88 -1.98 -0.85 16.58
CA PRO A 88 -0.88 -1.82 16.69
C PRO A 88 -0.35 -2.32 15.34
N ASN A 89 -1.22 -2.37 14.32
CA ASN A 89 -0.84 -2.77 12.98
C ASN A 89 0.09 -1.76 12.31
N PHE A 90 -0.11 -0.46 12.54
CA PHE A 90 0.81 0.57 12.05
C PHE A 90 2.21 0.38 12.64
N GLU A 91 2.31 0.21 13.96
CA GLU A 91 3.60 0.03 14.64
C GLU A 91 4.33 -1.24 14.14
N ALA A 92 3.60 -2.35 14.00
CA ALA A 92 4.16 -3.60 13.47
C ALA A 92 4.64 -3.44 12.02
N ASN A 93 3.84 -2.80 11.17
CA ASN A 93 4.15 -2.58 9.77
C ASN A 93 5.35 -1.63 9.60
N ALA A 94 5.33 -0.48 10.28
CA ALA A 94 6.41 0.50 10.25
C ALA A 94 7.72 -0.11 10.78
N GLY A 95 7.67 -0.90 11.85
CA GLY A 95 8.82 -1.65 12.36
C GLY A 95 9.41 -2.59 11.31
N CYS A 96 8.57 -3.43 10.68
CA CYS A 96 9.03 -4.34 9.62
C CYS A 96 9.64 -3.61 8.41
N GLN A 97 8.99 -2.54 7.94
CA GLN A 97 9.46 -1.73 6.82
C GLN A 97 10.79 -1.04 7.14
N THR A 98 10.93 -0.45 8.33
CA THR A 98 12.18 0.21 8.73
C THR A 98 13.33 -0.78 8.89
N GLU A 99 13.09 -1.98 9.43
CA GLU A 99 14.10 -3.04 9.50
C GLU A 99 14.55 -3.51 8.11
N PHE A 100 13.61 -3.70 7.19
CA PHE A 100 13.90 -4.05 5.80
C PHE A 100 14.77 -2.99 5.12
N LEU A 101 14.39 -1.71 5.23
CA LEU A 101 15.17 -0.61 4.66
C LEU A 101 16.55 -0.51 5.30
N ARG A 102 16.66 -0.67 6.63
CA ARG A 102 17.96 -0.68 7.32
C ARG A 102 18.87 -1.79 6.78
N LYS A 103 18.33 -2.99 6.59
CA LYS A 103 19.06 -4.16 6.09
C LYS A 103 19.49 -4.01 4.63
N HIS A 104 18.68 -3.38 3.78
CA HIS A 104 18.90 -3.40 2.32
C HIS A 104 19.36 -2.06 1.72
N LEU A 105 19.14 -0.94 2.40
CA LEU A 105 19.56 0.39 1.96
C LEU A 105 20.65 1.00 2.86
N CYS A 106 20.56 0.82 4.18
CA CYS A 106 21.52 1.42 5.12
C CYS A 106 22.74 0.53 5.41
N SER A 107 22.76 -0.69 4.88
CA SER A 107 23.86 -1.65 5.07
C SER A 107 24.89 -1.58 3.93
N SER A 108 25.12 -0.39 3.37
CA SER A 108 26.36 -0.15 2.63
C SER A 108 27.49 -0.17 3.63
N GLU A 109 28.37 -1.16 3.51
CA GLU A 109 29.65 -1.16 4.21
C GLU A 109 30.32 0.21 4.14
N MET A 110 30.97 0.55 5.24
CA MET A 110 32.17 1.37 5.32
C MET A 110 33.29 0.77 4.44
N ALA A 111 33.04 0.60 3.14
CA ALA A 111 33.99 0.07 2.18
C ALA A 111 34.88 1.22 1.70
N GLY A 112 35.99 1.39 2.42
CA GLY A 112 37.16 2.12 1.96
C GLY A 112 37.17 3.58 2.40
N TYR A 113 37.82 3.87 3.51
CA TYR A 113 38.89 4.88 3.61
C TYR A 113 39.61 4.66 4.96
N ALA A 114 40.21 3.47 5.11
CA ALA A 114 41.40 3.36 5.96
C ALA A 114 42.56 3.85 5.10
N VAL A 115 42.92 5.12 5.25
CA VAL A 115 44.20 5.63 4.74
C VAL A 115 45.20 5.47 5.86
N TYR A 116 46.27 4.74 5.55
CA TYR A 116 47.46 4.63 6.37
C TYR A 116 48.09 5.99 6.67
#